data_AF-A0A8S2ULN8-F1
#
_entry.id   AF-A0A8S2ULN8-F1
#
_cell.length_a   1.000
_cell.length_b   1.000
_cell.length_c   1.000
_cell.angle_alpha   90.00
_cell.angle_beta   90.00
_cell.angle_gamma   90.00
#
_symmetry.space_group_name_H-M   'P 1'
#
loop_
_entity.id
_entity.type
_entity.pdbx_description
1 polymer ?
#
loop_
_entity_poly.entity_id
_entity_poly.type
_entity_poly.pdbx_seq_one_letter_code
_entity_poly.pdbx_strand_id
1 'polypeptide(L)'
;AYGNPAKHIARLFKEVLDNDEQFSKSFRFIVFAIINDQNAYSERNPQGNVQPFSEVFQVKSLTLDELKEDLKQMEKQMEMVPHQ
;
A
#
# COMPACT_ATOMS: atom_id res chain seq x y z
N ALA A 1 17.50 4.48 -10.08
CA ALA A 1 16.41 3.49 -9.90
C ALA A 1 16.40 2.51 -11.07
N TYR A 2 15.85 1.30 -10.90
CA TYR A 2 15.86 0.22 -11.91
C TYR A 2 14.88 0.40 -13.09
N GLY A 3 14.09 1.48 -13.11
CA GLY A 3 13.21 1.81 -14.24
C GLY A 3 11.96 0.95 -14.39
N ASN A 4 11.63 0.12 -13.40
CA ASN A 4 10.42 -0.70 -13.43
C ASN A 4 9.16 0.19 -13.39
N PRO A 5 8.16 -0.02 -14.27
CA PRO A 5 6.90 0.70 -14.19
C PRO A 5 6.19 0.43 -12.86
N ALA A 6 5.87 1.47 -12.09
CA ALA A 6 5.28 1.33 -10.75
C ALA A 6 3.96 0.53 -10.76
N LYS A 7 3.13 0.71 -11.81
CA LYS A 7 1.88 -0.05 -11.99
C LYS A 7 2.11 -1.56 -12.15
N HIS A 8 3.21 -1.95 -12.81
CA HIS A 8 3.55 -3.35 -12.96
C HIS A 8 3.97 -3.96 -11.62
N ILE A 9 4.81 -3.25 -10.85
CA ILE A 9 5.22 -3.68 -9.51
C ILE A 9 4.01 -3.81 -8.57
N ALA A 10 3.09 -2.84 -8.57
CA ALA A 10 1.88 -2.90 -7.77
C ALA A 10 1.02 -4.14 -8.07
N ARG A 11 0.91 -4.52 -9.35
CA ARG A 11 0.17 -5.73 -9.78
C ARG A 11 0.83 -7.01 -9.30
N LEU A 12 2.16 -7.12 -9.33
CA LEU A 12 2.88 -8.29 -8.82
C LEU A 12 2.60 -8.48 -7.32
N PHE A 13 2.64 -7.41 -6.53
CA PHE A 13 2.27 -7.47 -5.12
C PHE A 13 0.83 -7.94 -4.94
N LYS A 14 -0.11 -7.37 -5.70
CA LYS A 14 -1.53 -7.76 -5.62
C LYS A 14 -1.73 -9.24 -5.97
N GLU A 15 -1.08 -9.74 -7.00
CA GLU A 15 -1.15 -11.15 -7.41
C GLU A 15 -0.66 -12.08 -6.31
N VAL A 16 0.49 -11.79 -5.69
CA VAL A 16 1.02 -12.61 -4.58
C VAL A 16 0.09 -12.56 -3.37
N LEU A 17 -0.37 -11.36 -2.99
CA LEU A 17 -1.24 -11.20 -1.80
C LEU A 17 -2.62 -11.83 -1.99
N ASP A 18 -3.14 -11.88 -3.21
CA ASP A 18 -4.46 -12.45 -3.52
C ASP A 18 -4.39 -13.97 -3.74
N ASN A 19 -3.35 -14.48 -4.42
CA ASN A 19 -3.33 -15.85 -4.97
C ASN A 19 -2.34 -16.80 -4.30
N ASP A 20 -1.32 -16.32 -3.59
CA ASP A 20 -0.37 -17.18 -2.89
C ASP A 20 -0.87 -17.45 -1.46
N GLU A 21 -1.24 -18.70 -1.18
CA GLU A 21 -1.74 -19.11 0.15
C GLU A 21 -0.74 -18.84 1.28
N GLN A 22 0.56 -18.76 0.99
CA GLN A 22 1.56 -18.42 1.99
C GLN A 22 1.42 -16.97 2.50
N PHE A 23 0.93 -16.07 1.65
CA PHE A 23 0.86 -14.63 1.95
C PHE A 23 -0.57 -14.12 2.09
N SER A 24 -1.54 -14.81 1.48
CA SER A 24 -2.96 -14.50 1.59
C SER A 24 -3.40 -14.60 3.04
N LYS A 25 -3.92 -13.49 3.59
CA LYS A 25 -4.40 -13.36 4.99
C LYS A 25 -3.31 -13.58 6.07
N SER A 26 -2.03 -13.63 5.68
CA SER A 26 -0.91 -13.77 6.62
C SER A 26 -0.57 -12.46 7.34
N PHE A 27 -1.05 -11.33 6.83
CA PHE A 27 -0.80 -10.01 7.37
C PHE A 27 -2.10 -9.35 7.80
N ARG A 28 -2.09 -8.77 9.00
CA ARG A 28 -3.20 -7.94 9.48
C ARG A 28 -3.24 -6.59 8.74
N PHE A 29 -2.06 -6.01 8.46
CA PHE A 29 -1.92 -4.76 7.72
C PHE A 29 -0.70 -4.80 6.80
N ILE A 30 -0.82 -4.13 5.66
CA ILE A 30 0.26 -3.93 4.70
C ILE A 30 0.30 -2.45 4.35
N VAL A 31 1.47 -1.83 4.48
CA VAL A 31 1.67 -0.42 4.16
C VAL A 31 2.77 -0.30 3.11
N PHE A 32 2.44 0.31 1.97
CA PHE A 32 3.40 0.66 0.93
C PHE A 32 3.91 2.09 1.15
N ALA A 33 5.08 2.24 1.76
CA ALA A 33 5.73 3.54 1.95
C ALA A 33 6.41 4.00 0.65
N ILE A 34 5.70 4.77 -0.16
CA ILE A 34 6.15 5.20 -1.48
C ILE A 34 6.54 6.69 -1.45
N ILE A 35 7.75 6.98 -1.91
CA ILE A 35 8.27 8.35 -2.01
C ILE A 35 8.32 8.75 -3.49
N ASN A 36 7.68 9.87 -3.81
CA ASN A 36 7.90 10.56 -5.07
C ASN A 36 9.03 11.56 -4.87
N ASP A 37 10.24 11.18 -5.31
CA ASP A 37 11.42 12.04 -5.31
C ASP A 37 11.51 12.82 -6.63
N GLN A 38 12.67 13.42 -6.91
CA GLN A 38 12.95 14.16 -8.14
C GLN A 38 12.87 13.30 -9.42
N ASN A 39 12.82 11.97 -9.30
CA ASN A 39 12.69 11.05 -10.44
C ASN A 39 11.23 10.65 -10.71
N ALA A 40 10.29 11.03 -9.84
CA ALA A 40 8.87 10.85 -10.08
C ALA A 40 8.33 11.93 -11.05
N TYR A 41 7.17 11.66 -11.69
CA TYR A 41 6.49 12.63 -12.55
C TYR A 41 7.29 13.12 -13.77
N SER A 42 8.06 12.23 -14.40
CA SER A 42 8.68 12.51 -15.69
C SER A 42 7.69 12.27 -16.85
N GLU A 43 8.02 12.72 -18.06
CA GLU A 43 7.23 12.41 -19.28
C GLU A 43 6.97 10.90 -19.44
N ARG A 44 7.92 10.07 -19.02
CA ARG A 44 7.82 8.59 -19.07
C ARG A 44 7.10 7.99 -17.86
N ASN A 45 6.94 8.75 -16.77
CA ASN A 45 6.24 8.34 -15.54
C ASN A 45 5.28 9.45 -15.07
N PRO A 46 4.23 9.80 -15.85
CA PRO A 46 3.39 10.95 -15.55
C PRO A 46 2.52 10.76 -14.30
N GLN A 47 2.33 9.53 -13.84
CA GLN A 47 1.54 9.21 -12.64
C GLN A 47 2.39 9.19 -11.36
N GLY A 48 3.72 9.30 -11.48
CA GLY A 48 4.64 9.06 -10.37
C GLY A 48 4.51 7.63 -9.83
N ASN A 49 5.00 7.41 -8.62
CA ASN A 49 5.07 6.08 -8.03
C ASN A 49 3.87 5.77 -7.11
N VAL A 50 3.23 6.80 -6.54
CA VAL A 50 2.13 6.64 -5.57
C VAL A 50 0.81 6.24 -6.27
N GLN A 51 0.40 7.01 -7.28
CA GLN A 51 -0.91 6.83 -7.94
C GLN A 51 -1.12 5.39 -8.47
N PRO A 52 -0.13 4.73 -9.12
CA PRO A 52 -0.33 3.37 -9.60
C PRO A 52 -0.67 2.34 -8.51
N PHE A 53 -0.13 2.51 -7.29
CA PHE A 53 -0.47 1.62 -6.18
C PHE A 53 -1.89 1.89 -5.67
N SER A 54 -2.27 3.16 -5.52
CA SER A 54 -3.64 3.54 -5.15
C SER A 54 -4.67 2.99 -6.15
N GLU A 55 -4.39 3.03 -7.46
CA GLU A 55 -5.28 2.48 -8.49
C GLU A 55 -5.41 0.95 -8.40
N VAL A 56 -4.28 0.23 -8.23
CA VAL A 56 -4.28 -1.24 -8.22
C VAL A 56 -4.94 -1.81 -6.97
N PHE A 57 -4.66 -1.20 -5.80
CA PHE A 57 -5.24 -1.64 -4.53
C PHE A 57 -6.59 -0.98 -4.23
N GLN A 58 -7.04 -0.03 -5.06
CA GLN A 58 -8.30 0.72 -4.88
C GLN A 58 -8.39 1.40 -3.50
N VAL A 59 -7.26 1.93 -3.03
CA VAL A 59 -7.15 2.62 -1.73
C VAL A 59 -6.68 4.05 -1.91
N LYS A 60 -7.10 4.92 -0.98
CA LYS A 60 -6.59 6.30 -0.88
C LYS A 60 -5.13 6.24 -0.39
N SER A 61 -4.26 7.07 -0.94
CA SER A 61 -2.95 7.31 -0.32
C SER A 61 -3.13 8.14 0.95
N LEU A 62 -2.42 7.77 2.00
CA LEU A 62 -2.42 8.46 3.28
C LEU A 62 -1.10 9.19 3.48
N THR A 63 -1.17 10.34 4.12
CA THR A 63 -0.02 10.96 4.77
C THR A 63 0.40 10.14 6.00
N LEU A 64 1.61 10.38 6.51
CA LEU A 64 2.08 9.69 7.72
C LEU A 64 1.22 9.98 8.95
N ASP A 65 0.67 11.19 9.04
CA ASP A 65 -0.16 11.56 10.19
C ASP A 65 -1.58 10.96 10.08
N GLU A 66 -2.16 10.91 8.88
CA GLU A 66 -3.40 10.15 8.64
C GLU A 66 -3.21 8.65 8.96
N LEU A 67 -2.09 8.05 8.51
CA LEU A 67 -1.79 6.65 8.80
C LEU A 67 -1.68 6.37 10.31
N LYS A 68 -0.99 7.25 11.06
CA LYS A 68 -0.85 7.10 12.52
C LYS A 68 -2.21 7.17 13.22
N GLU A 69 -3.09 8.07 12.80
CA GLU A 69 -4.42 8.18 13.38
C GLU A 69 -5.26 6.93 13.05
N ASP A 70 -5.26 6.48 11.79
CA ASP A 70 -5.97 5.27 11.39
C ASP A 70 -5.50 4.03 12.17
N LEU A 71 -4.19 3.84 12.30
CA LEU A 71 -3.62 2.73 13.08
C LEU A 71 -4.04 2.79 14.54
N LYS A 72 -4.00 3.97 15.16
CA LYS A 72 -4.43 4.16 16.55
C LYS A 72 -5.92 3.86 16.75
N GLN A 73 -6.78 4.26 15.81
CA GLN A 73 -8.20 3.95 15.86
C GLN A 73 -8.46 2.45 15.67
N MET A 74 -7.74 1.81 14.76
CA MET A 74 -7.84 0.37 14.50
C MET A 74 -7.35 -0.47 15.70
N GLU A 75 -6.26 -0.07 16.36
CA GLU A 75 -5.78 -0.72 17.59
C GLU A 75 -6.83 -0.65 18.70
N LYS A 76 -7.40 0.54 18.92
CA LYS A 76 -8.46 0.75 19.91
C LYS A 76 -9.71 -0.11 19.64
N GLN A 77 -10.07 -0.33 18.37
CA GLN A 77 -11.20 -1.20 18.02
C GLN A 77 -10.92 -2.69 18.31
N MET A 78 -9.67 -3.12 18.24
CA MET A 78 -9.28 -4.51 18.49
C MET A 78 -9.10 -4.84 19.97
N GLU A 79 -8.75 -3.87 20.80
CA GLU A 79 -8.74 -4.03 22.27
C GLU A 79 -10.15 -4.23 22.87
N MET A 80 -11.22 -3.90 22.12
CA MET A 80 -12.61 -4.06 22.56
C MET A 80 -13.26 -5.40 22.16
N VAL A 81 -12.55 -6.30 21.48
CA VAL A 81 -13.07 -7.63 21.15
C VAL A 81 -12.76 -8.58 22.32
N PRO A 82 -13.77 -9.05 23.10
CA PRO A 82 -13.52 -10.00 24.17
C PRO A 82 -12.89 -11.24 23.55
N HIS A 83 -11.76 -11.69 24.10
CA HIS A 83 -11.26 -13.02 23.81
C HIS A 83 -12.33 -14.01 24.31
N GLN A 84 -13.02 -14.66 23.38
CA GLN A 84 -13.82 -15.84 23.67
C GLN A 84 -12.90 -17.04 23.88
#